data_AF-A0A376VE30-F1
#
_entry.id   AF-A0A376VE30-F1
#
_cell.length_a   1.000
_cell.length_b   1.000
_cell.length_c   1.000
_cell.angle_alpha   90.00
_cell.angle_beta   90.00
_cell.angle_gamma   90.00
#
_symmetry.space_group_name_H-M   'P 1'
#
loop_
_entity.id
_entity.type
_entity.pdbx_description
1 polymer ?
#
loop_
_entity_poly.entity_id
_entity_poly.type
_entity_poly.pdbx_seq_one_letter_code
_entity_poly.pdbx_strand_id
1 'polypeptide(L)'
;MNDASLTESLSLLTPDGATTFSSLQPGGESWSVLRARFDPWLVAEAEKEGVECIPGATVDALYEENGRVCGVIVVTIFSAPVMWCWQKCQQRPG
;
A
#
# COMPACT_ATOMS: atom_id res chain seq x y z
N MET A 1 -22.70 0.62 -30.84
CA MET A 1 -21.49 0.86 -30.02
C MET A 1 -21.31 -0.34 -29.13
N ASN A 2 -20.20 -1.06 -29.23
CA ASN A 2 -19.96 -2.25 -28.41
C ASN A 2 -19.57 -1.81 -27.00
N ASP A 3 -20.36 -2.21 -26.01
CA ASP A 3 -20.03 -2.14 -24.59
C ASP A 3 -18.93 -3.18 -24.32
N ALA A 4 -17.67 -2.77 -24.50
CA ALA A 4 -16.53 -3.60 -24.15
C ALA A 4 -16.30 -3.48 -22.65
N SER A 5 -16.87 -4.40 -21.88
CA SER A 5 -16.56 -4.54 -20.45
C SER A 5 -15.10 -5.00 -20.29
N LEU A 6 -14.31 -4.26 -19.52
CA LEU A 6 -12.95 -4.67 -19.17
C LEU A 6 -13.02 -5.71 -18.05
N THR A 7 -12.34 -6.83 -18.24
CA THR A 7 -12.14 -7.85 -17.21
C THR A 7 -10.71 -7.73 -16.68
N GLU A 8 -10.58 -7.40 -15.40
CA GLU A 8 -9.29 -7.37 -14.71
C GLU A 8 -9.18 -8.57 -13.78
N SER A 9 -8.01 -9.20 -13.72
CA SER A 9 -7.76 -10.33 -12.83
C SER A 9 -6.39 -10.19 -12.16
N LEU A 10 -6.38 -10.31 -10.84
CA LEU A 10 -5.19 -10.32 -9.99
C LEU A 10 -5.08 -11.70 -9.34
N SER A 11 -4.03 -12.44 -9.67
CA SER A 11 -3.72 -13.74 -9.04
C SER A 11 -2.59 -13.57 -8.04
N LEU A 12 -2.87 -13.88 -6.78
CA LEU A 12 -1.87 -14.00 -5.72
C LEU A 12 -1.48 -15.47 -5.59
N LEU A 13 -0.19 -15.75 -5.78
CA LEU A 13 0.37 -17.09 -5.77
C LEU A 13 1.29 -17.27 -4.56
N THR A 14 1.12 -18.40 -3.87
CA THR A 14 2.07 -18.93 -2.89
C THR A 14 2.49 -20.33 -3.34
N PRO A 15 3.56 -20.92 -2.78
CA PRO A 15 3.94 -22.30 -3.11
C PRO A 15 2.82 -23.32 -2.88
N ASP A 16 1.98 -23.08 -1.87
CA ASP A 16 0.94 -24.02 -1.42
C ASP A 16 -0.47 -23.64 -1.90
N GLY A 17 -0.63 -22.57 -2.67
CA GLY A 17 -1.96 -22.14 -3.10
C GLY A 17 -2.01 -20.95 -4.06
N ALA A 18 -3.20 -20.72 -4.60
CA ALA A 18 -3.48 -19.59 -5.48
C ALA A 18 -4.85 -18.99 -5.12
N THR A 19 -4.92 -17.66 -5.04
CA THR A 19 -6.17 -16.91 -4.92
C THR A 19 -6.25 -15.94 -6.08
N THR A 20 -7.31 -16.03 -6.88
CA THR A 20 -7.57 -15.11 -7.99
C THR A 20 -8.76 -14.22 -7.65
N PHE A 21 -8.55 -12.92 -7.73
CA PHE A 21 -9.60 -11.91 -7.68
C PHE A 21 -9.84 -11.38 -9.09
N SER A 22 -11.09 -11.43 -9.56
CA SER A 22 -11.48 -10.91 -10.87
C SER A 22 -12.54 -9.82 -10.70
N SER A 23 -12.37 -8.71 -11.40
CA SER A 23 -13.31 -7.58 -11.43
C SER A 23 -13.78 -7.35 -12.87
N LEU A 24 -15.09 -7.20 -13.04
CA LEU A 24 -15.71 -6.76 -14.28
C LEU A 24 -16.03 -5.27 -14.14
N GLN A 25 -15.41 -4.45 -14.97
CA GLN A 25 -15.61 -3.00 -15.02
C GLN A 25 -16.25 -2.67 -16.38
N PRO A 26 -17.59 -2.59 -16.48
CA PRO A 26 -18.28 -2.14 -17.70
C PRO A 26 -17.84 -0.71 -18.03
N GLY A 27 -17.24 -0.51 -19.20
CA GLY A 27 -16.68 0.79 -19.60
C GLY A 27 -15.47 1.26 -18.79
N GLY A 28 -14.77 0.35 -18.09
CA GLY A 28 -13.53 0.68 -17.40
C GLY A 28 -12.45 1.17 -18.36
N GLU A 29 -11.56 2.04 -17.88
CA GLU A 29 -10.32 2.40 -18.58
C GLU A 29 -9.14 1.84 -17.80
N SER A 30 -8.16 1.28 -18.52
CA SER A 30 -6.93 0.77 -17.92
C SER A 30 -5.71 1.32 -18.66
N TRP A 31 -4.61 1.50 -17.92
CA TRP A 31 -3.39 2.07 -18.45
C TRP A 31 -2.20 1.17 -18.13
N SER A 32 -1.36 0.96 -19.13
CA SER A 32 -0.04 0.37 -18.92
C SER A 32 0.92 1.44 -18.44
N VAL A 33 1.51 1.25 -17.25
CA VAL A 33 2.46 2.20 -16.65
C VAL A 33 3.83 1.56 -16.43
N LEU A 34 4.87 2.37 -16.57
CA LEU A 34 6.22 1.98 -16.13
C LEU A 34 6.34 2.27 -14.64
N ARG A 35 6.21 1.24 -13.80
CA ARG A 35 6.28 1.37 -12.33
C ARG A 35 7.54 2.08 -11.83
N ALA A 36 8.68 1.85 -12.47
CA ALA A 36 9.93 2.56 -12.15
C ALA A 36 9.84 4.09 -12.26
N ARG A 37 8.88 4.62 -13.03
CA ARG A 37 8.61 6.07 -13.17
C ARG A 37 7.35 6.50 -12.43
N PHE A 38 6.33 5.63 -12.45
CA PHE A 38 5.03 5.91 -11.87
C PHE A 38 5.08 5.92 -10.35
N ASP A 39 5.72 4.93 -9.71
CA ASP A 39 5.72 4.84 -8.25
C ASP A 39 6.39 6.05 -7.58
N PRO A 40 7.56 6.56 -8.05
CA PRO A 40 8.14 7.79 -7.48
C PRO A 40 7.24 9.02 -7.66
N TRP A 41 6.55 9.13 -8.79
CA TRP A 41 5.60 10.23 -9.01
C TRP A 41 4.40 10.13 -8.05
N LEU A 42 3.84 8.93 -7.89
CA LEU A 42 2.70 8.70 -7.00
C LEU A 42 3.04 9.00 -5.53
N VAL A 43 4.25 8.60 -5.08
CA VAL A 43 4.77 8.96 -3.75
C VAL A 43 4.82 10.48 -3.59
N ALA A 44 5.36 11.20 -4.59
CA ALA A 44 5.44 12.66 -4.54
C ALA A 44 4.06 13.34 -4.50
N GLU A 45 3.04 12.80 -5.18
CA GLU A 45 1.66 13.30 -5.05
C GLU A 45 1.09 13.05 -3.66
N ALA A 46 1.32 11.86 -3.07
CA ALA A 46 0.86 11.57 -1.71
C ALA A 46 1.52 12.49 -0.66
N GLU A 47 2.82 12.76 -0.80
CA GLU A 47 3.55 13.68 0.08
C GLU A 47 3.03 15.12 -0.01
N LYS A 48 2.62 15.59 -1.20
CA LYS A 48 1.97 16.90 -1.36
C LYS A 48 0.65 17.00 -0.59
N GLU A 49 -0.09 15.90 -0.51
CA GLU A 49 -1.33 15.78 0.29
C GLU A 49 -1.06 15.57 1.78
N GLY A 50 0.21 15.61 2.21
CA GLY A 50 0.61 15.49 3.62
C GLY A 50 0.76 14.06 4.13
N VAL A 51 0.78 13.07 3.23
CA VAL A 51 1.10 11.68 3.59
C VAL A 51 2.61 11.53 3.80
N GLU A 52 3.01 10.90 4.89
CA GLU A 52 4.41 10.53 5.11
C GLU A 52 4.69 9.17 4.47
N CYS A 53 5.55 9.14 3.45
CA CYS A 53 5.99 7.92 2.81
C CYS A 53 7.36 7.48 3.38
N ILE A 54 7.45 6.24 3.86
CA ILE A 54 8.68 5.68 4.45
C ILE A 54 9.24 4.60 3.51
N PRO A 55 10.06 4.95 2.51
CA PRO A 55 10.67 3.96 1.63
C PRO A 55 11.77 3.17 2.34
N GLY A 56 12.04 1.95 1.88
CA GLY A 56 13.10 1.10 2.45
C GLY A 56 12.79 0.56 3.86
N ALA A 57 11.54 0.67 4.32
CA ALA A 57 11.05 0.01 5.51
C ALA A 57 10.35 -1.31 5.14
N THR A 58 10.64 -2.37 5.87
CA THR A 58 9.91 -3.64 5.76
C THR A 58 9.08 -3.85 7.02
N VAL A 59 7.78 -4.10 6.86
CA VAL A 59 6.90 -4.49 7.97
C VAL A 59 7.26 -5.89 8.41
N ASP A 60 7.67 -6.01 9.67
CA ASP A 60 8.13 -7.25 10.29
C ASP A 60 7.00 -7.94 11.07
N ALA A 61 6.21 -7.17 11.83
CA ALA A 61 5.11 -7.69 12.62
C ALA A 61 3.99 -6.66 12.83
N LEU A 62 2.81 -7.13 13.23
CA LEU A 62 1.74 -6.25 13.71
C LEU A 62 2.01 -5.87 15.17
N TYR A 63 1.70 -4.62 15.51
CA TYR A 63 1.71 -4.16 16.90
C TYR A 63 0.29 -4.22 17.46
N GLU A 64 0.10 -5.00 18.52
CA GLU A 64 -1.20 -5.23 19.15
C GLU A 64 -1.22 -4.81 20.62
N GLU A 65 -2.30 -4.15 21.02
CA GLU A 65 -2.60 -3.82 22.40
C GLU A 65 -4.02 -4.27 22.75
N ASN A 66 -4.20 -4.99 23.85
CA ASN A 66 -5.51 -5.47 24.32
C ASN A 66 -6.32 -6.23 23.24
N GLY A 67 -5.63 -6.98 22.37
CA GLY A 67 -6.25 -7.74 21.27
C GLY A 67 -6.69 -6.88 20.08
N ARG A 68 -6.27 -5.62 19.99
CA ARG A 68 -6.49 -4.74 18.83
C ARG A 68 -5.17 -4.38 18.17
N VAL A 69 -5.14 -4.46 16.84
CA VAL A 69 -4.01 -3.96 16.03
C VAL A 69 -3.98 -2.44 16.11
N CYS A 70 -2.91 -1.90 16.69
CA CYS A 70 -2.67 -0.48 16.92
C CYS A 70 -1.54 0.08 16.04
N GLY A 71 -0.82 -0.77 15.30
CA GLY A 71 0.25 -0.34 14.40
C GLY A 71 1.02 -1.50 13.79
N VAL A 72 2.21 -1.20 13.29
CA VAL A 72 3.14 -2.18 12.70
C VAL A 72 4.56 -1.93 13.23
N ILE A 73 5.31 -3.01 13.39
CA ILE A 73 6.74 -3.01 13.68
C ILE A 73 7.45 -3.05 12.33
N VAL A 74 8.36 -2.11 12.08
CA VAL A 74 9.15 -2.05 10.84
C VAL A 74 10.64 -2.17 11.11
N VAL A 75 11.35 -2.81 10.19
CA VAL A 75 12.82 -2.83 10.13
C VAL A 75 13.26 -1.86 9.03
N THR A 76 14.15 -0.94 9.38
CA THR A 76 14.72 0.05 8.46
C THR A 76 16.24 -0.08 8.43
N ILE A 77 16.84 0.08 7.24
CA ILE A 77 18.30 0.02 7.04
C ILE A 77 19.05 1.18 7.74
N PHE A 78 18.34 2.26 8.06
CA PHE A 78 18.81 3.36 8.90
C PHE A 78 18.12 3.27 10.26
N SER A 79 18.87 3.38 11.35
CA SER A 79 18.35 3.30 12.72
C SER A 79 17.54 4.56 13.08
N ALA A 80 16.39 4.76 12.44
CA ALA A 80 15.36 5.67 12.92
C ALA A 80 14.29 4.81 13.60
N PRO A 81 14.06 4.97 14.91
CA PRO A 81 13.21 4.05 15.65
C PRO A 81 11.74 4.25 15.26
N VAL A 82 11.05 3.12 15.05
CA VAL A 82 9.59 2.94 14.90
C VAL A 82 8.73 3.84 15.79
N MET A 83 9.26 4.28 16.93
CA MET A 83 8.64 5.22 17.86
C MET A 83 8.28 6.58 17.24
N TRP A 84 9.07 7.10 16.30
CA TRP A 84 8.85 8.45 15.76
C TRP A 84 7.57 8.57 14.92
N CYS A 85 7.27 7.58 14.07
CA CYS A 85 6.08 7.57 13.23
C CYS A 85 4.79 7.34 14.06
N TRP A 86 4.84 6.44 15.04
CA TRP A 86 3.69 6.22 15.95
C TRP A 86 3.38 7.45 16.80
N GLN A 87 4.41 8.11 17.34
CA GLN A 87 4.25 9.30 18.18
C GLN A 87 3.71 10.50 17.40
N LYS A 88 4.06 10.64 16.11
CA LYS A 88 3.45 11.62 15.20
C LYS A 88 2.00 11.28 14.83
N CYS A 89 1.68 10.00 14.63
CA CYS A 89 0.30 9.56 14.39
C CYS A 89 -0.64 9.87 15.56
N GLN A 90 -0.17 9.77 16.81
CA GLN A 90 -0.94 10.14 18.00
C GLN A 90 -1.20 11.65 18.15
N GLN A 91 -0.38 12.49 17.52
CA GLN A 91 -0.45 13.95 17.63
C GLN A 91 -1.34 14.60 16.57
N ARG A 92 -1.94 13.83 15.65
CA ARG A 92 -2.88 14.38 14.67
C ARG A 92 -4.24 14.63 15.33
N PRO A 93 -4.77 15.87 15.31
CA PRO A 93 -6.14 16.11 15.70
C PRO A 93 -7.07 15.32 14.75
N GLY A 94 -8.05 14.64 15.34
CA GLY A 94 -9.03 13.81 14.62
C GLY A 94 -10.05 14.61 13.83
#